data_AF-A0A7V9G2G4-F1
#
_entry.id   AF-A0A7V9G2G4-F1
#
_cell.length_a   1.000
_cell.length_b   1.000
_cell.length_c   1.000
_cell.angle_alpha   90.00
_cell.angle_beta   90.00
_cell.angle_gamma   90.00
#
_symmetry.space_group_name_H-M   'P 1'
#
loop_
_entity.id
_entity.type
_entity.pdbx_description
1 polymer ?
#
loop_
_entity_poly.entity_id
_entity_poly.type
_entity_poly.pdbx_seq_one_letter_code
_entity_poly.pdbx_strand_id
1 'polypeptide(L)'
;GARDFVFASAAGTPLAPRNVSRRGLELAARGLEGDGKPKLTMHALRNTFASHLIVDLGLDVVQVSRQLGHAKPSITSDTYARLFDQARHSEDIRRRMEESAFGTVLERAGGDRWRNPSSDAGGEVVALQQVRD
;
A
#
# COMPACT_ATOMS: atom_id res chain seq x y z
N GLY A 1 2.17 -37.79 -15.88
CA GLY A 1 2.75 -36.61 -16.54
C GLY A 1 3.47 -35.78 -15.50
N ALA A 2 4.69 -35.34 -15.77
CA ALA A 2 5.42 -34.45 -14.88
C ALA A 2 4.64 -33.13 -14.74
N ARG A 3 4.44 -32.67 -13.50
CA ARG A 3 3.78 -31.39 -13.24
C ARG A 3 4.75 -30.27 -13.63
N ASP A 4 4.30 -29.31 -14.43
CA ASP A 4 5.08 -28.16 -14.87
C ASP A 4 5.03 -27.05 -13.81
N PHE A 5 6.02 -27.01 -12.92
CA PHE A 5 6.09 -26.05 -11.84
C PHE A 5 6.90 -24.82 -12.25
N VAL A 6 6.30 -23.63 -12.15
CA VAL A 6 7.02 -22.35 -12.36
C VAL A 6 8.10 -22.15 -11.30
N PHE A 7 7.84 -22.54 -10.04
CA PHE A 7 8.81 -22.51 -8.95
C PHE A 7 9.23 -23.92 -8.57
N ALA A 8 10.19 -24.46 -9.32
CA ALA A 8 10.76 -25.79 -9.11
C ALA A 8 12.15 -25.73 -8.45
N SER A 9 12.50 -26.80 -7.73
CA SER A 9 13.88 -27.07 -7.36
C SER A 9 14.67 -27.60 -8.56
N ALA A 10 16.00 -27.65 -8.46
CA ALA A 10 16.85 -28.26 -9.49
C ALA A 10 16.51 -29.74 -9.75
N ALA A 11 15.86 -30.43 -8.79
CA ALA A 11 15.39 -31.80 -8.95
C ALA A 11 13.97 -31.91 -9.56
N GLY A 12 13.39 -30.80 -10.04
CA GLY A 12 12.05 -30.77 -10.65
C GLY A 12 10.87 -30.88 -9.68
N THR A 13 11.12 -30.76 -8.38
CA THR A 13 10.08 -30.81 -7.33
C THR A 13 9.60 -29.41 -6.96
N PRO A 14 8.37 -29.23 -6.45
CA PRO A 14 7.87 -27.89 -6.10
C PRO A 14 8.70 -27.27 -4.97
N LEU A 15 8.97 -25.97 -5.06
CA LEU A 15 9.71 -25.26 -4.02
C LEU A 15 8.85 -25.10 -2.75
N ALA A 16 9.36 -25.56 -1.61
CA ALA A 16 8.68 -25.35 -0.34
C ALA A 16 8.62 -23.85 0.04
N PRO A 17 7.54 -23.36 0.68
CA PRO A 17 7.37 -21.94 1.02
C PRO A 17 8.55 -21.34 1.79
N ARG A 18 9.12 -22.09 2.74
CA ARG A 18 10.31 -21.67 3.50
C ARG A 18 11.52 -21.38 2.61
N ASN A 19 11.69 -22.13 1.52
CA ASN A 19 12.80 -21.98 0.60
C ASN A 19 12.57 -20.78 -0.33
N VAL A 20 11.31 -20.53 -0.72
CA VAL A 20 10.94 -19.31 -1.47
C VAL A 20 11.29 -18.08 -0.65
N SER A 21 10.87 -18.03 0.61
CA SER A 21 11.17 -16.89 1.49
C SER A 21 12.67 -16.71 1.70
N ARG A 22 13.39 -17.78 2.10
CA ARG A 22 14.81 -17.67 2.44
C ARG A 22 15.72 -17.39 1.24
N ARG A 23 15.43 -17.99 0.08
CA ARG A 23 16.29 -17.88 -1.12
C ARG A 23 15.85 -16.78 -2.08
N GLY A 24 14.63 -16.27 -1.94
CA GLY A 24 14.12 -15.17 -2.74
C GLY A 24 14.01 -13.91 -1.89
N LEU A 25 12.98 -13.85 -1.05
CA LEU A 25 12.58 -12.63 -0.34
C LEU A 25 13.66 -12.13 0.64
N GLU A 26 14.17 -13.00 1.51
CA GLU A 26 15.17 -12.59 2.53
C GLU A 26 16.48 -12.16 1.87
N LEU A 27 16.87 -12.76 0.74
CA LEU A 27 18.04 -12.32 -0.03
C LEU A 27 17.80 -10.96 -0.68
N ALA A 28 16.62 -10.75 -1.29
CA ALA A 28 16.26 -9.48 -1.91
C ALA A 28 16.08 -8.35 -0.89
N ALA A 29 15.68 -8.68 0.33
CA ALA A 29 15.48 -7.73 1.42
C ALA A 29 16.79 -7.31 2.12
N ARG A 30 17.95 -7.89 1.74
CA ARG A 30 19.25 -7.52 2.31
C ARG A 30 19.54 -6.05 2.01
N GLY A 31 19.45 -5.20 3.02
CA GLY A 31 19.60 -3.74 2.92
C GLY A 31 18.32 -2.95 3.21
N LEU A 32 17.16 -3.61 3.25
CA LEU A 32 15.91 -3.02 3.75
C LEU A 32 15.72 -3.27 5.25
N GLU A 33 16.35 -4.32 5.77
CA GLU A 33 16.34 -4.71 7.18
C GLU A 33 17.42 -3.92 7.97
N GLY A 34 17.06 -3.41 9.14
CA GLY A 34 17.91 -2.58 10.01
C GLY A 34 17.20 -2.22 11.32
N ASP A 35 17.89 -1.53 12.23
CA ASP A 35 17.41 -1.33 13.60
C ASP A 35 15.99 -0.73 13.66
N GLY A 36 15.09 -1.49 14.29
CA GLY A 36 13.69 -1.11 14.53
C GLY A 36 12.71 -1.38 13.37
N LYS A 37 13.17 -1.82 12.20
CA LYS A 37 12.26 -2.10 11.06
C LYS A 37 11.68 -3.51 11.16
N PRO A 38 10.36 -3.69 10.90
CA PRO A 38 9.75 -5.01 10.89
C PRO A 38 10.31 -5.86 9.74
N LYS A 39 10.49 -7.17 10.01
CA LYS A 39 10.96 -8.15 9.02
C LYS A 39 10.05 -8.19 7.80
N LEU A 40 10.63 -8.17 6.60
CA LEU A 40 9.84 -8.28 5.37
C LEU A 40 9.38 -9.72 5.17
N THR A 41 8.08 -9.91 4.93
CA THR A 41 7.48 -11.24 4.70
C THR A 41 6.58 -11.22 3.46
N MET A 42 6.29 -12.41 2.90
CA MET A 42 5.34 -12.53 1.78
C MET A 42 3.94 -12.02 2.16
N HIS A 43 3.55 -12.17 3.43
CA HIS A 43 2.29 -11.61 3.93
C HIS A 43 2.33 -10.08 4.01
N ALA A 44 3.46 -9.49 4.39
CA ALA A 44 3.63 -8.03 4.37
C ALA A 44 3.49 -7.48 2.95
N LEU A 45 4.10 -8.14 1.95
CA LEU A 45 3.93 -7.77 0.54
C LEU A 45 2.47 -7.89 0.08
N ARG A 46 1.78 -8.94 0.51
CA ARG A 46 0.33 -9.11 0.23
C ARG A 46 -0.49 -7.98 0.86
N ASN A 47 -0.15 -7.54 2.07
CA ASN A 47 -0.80 -6.41 2.71
C ASN A 47 -0.53 -5.10 1.97
N THR A 48 0.70 -4.84 1.53
CA THR A 48 1.03 -3.66 0.71
C THR A 48 0.21 -3.64 -0.58
N PHE A 49 0.10 -4.78 -1.26
CA PHE A 49 -0.72 -4.88 -2.46
C PHE A 49 -2.20 -4.61 -2.16
N ALA A 50 -2.75 -5.18 -1.08
CA ALA A 50 -4.12 -4.91 -0.66
C ALA A 50 -4.35 -3.41 -0.36
N SER A 51 -3.43 -2.78 0.37
CA SER A 51 -3.50 -1.34 0.65
C SER A 51 -3.51 -0.50 -0.62
N HIS A 52 -2.68 -0.83 -1.61
CA HIS A 52 -2.65 -0.14 -2.90
C HIS A 52 -3.99 -0.25 -3.64
N LEU A 53 -4.58 -1.45 -3.67
CA LEU A 53 -5.89 -1.66 -4.30
C LEU A 53 -7.01 -0.83 -3.63
N ILE A 54 -6.94 -0.64 -2.31
CA ILE A 54 -7.98 0.04 -1.53
C ILE A 54 -7.80 1.55 -1.57
N VAL A 55 -6.60 2.04 -1.23
CA VAL A 55 -6.34 3.46 -1.00
C VAL A 55 -6.06 4.20 -2.32
N ASP A 56 -5.24 3.61 -3.18
CA ASP A 56 -4.78 4.31 -4.40
C ASP A 56 -5.72 4.06 -5.59
N LEU A 57 -6.26 2.84 -5.70
CA LEU A 57 -7.19 2.47 -6.79
C LEU A 57 -8.68 2.57 -6.40
N GLY A 58 -9.00 2.73 -5.12
CA GLY A 58 -10.39 2.91 -4.67
C GLY A 58 -11.31 1.70 -4.91
N LEU A 59 -10.77 0.48 -5.00
CA LEU A 59 -11.58 -0.71 -5.29
C LEU A 59 -12.48 -1.10 -4.11
N ASP A 60 -13.64 -1.70 -4.40
CA ASP A 60 -14.55 -2.20 -3.37
C ASP A 60 -14.08 -3.52 -2.73
N VAL A 61 -14.67 -3.86 -1.58
CA VAL A 61 -14.35 -5.08 -0.80
C VAL A 61 -14.40 -6.36 -1.64
N VAL A 62 -15.38 -6.51 -2.53
CA VAL A 62 -15.56 -7.71 -3.35
C VAL A 62 -14.51 -7.77 -4.45
N GLN A 63 -14.21 -6.65 -5.10
CA GLN A 63 -13.14 -6.53 -6.10
C GLN A 63 -11.78 -6.89 -5.48
N VAL A 64 -11.43 -6.29 -4.35
CA VAL A 64 -10.18 -6.57 -3.64
C VAL A 64 -10.12 -8.03 -3.19
N SER A 65 -11.22 -8.57 -2.65
CA SER A 65 -11.31 -9.98 -2.26
C SER A 65 -11.04 -10.94 -3.41
N ARG A 66 -11.61 -10.68 -4.59
CA ARG A 66 -11.39 -11.46 -5.82
C ARG A 66 -9.94 -11.39 -6.26
N GLN A 67 -9.34 -10.19 -6.28
CA GLN A 67 -7.95 -10.01 -6.68
C GLN A 67 -6.97 -10.71 -5.72
N LEU A 68 -7.28 -10.71 -4.43
CA LEU A 68 -6.50 -11.40 -3.42
C LEU A 68 -6.75 -12.92 -3.42
N GLY A 69 -7.84 -13.40 -4.00
CA GLY A 69 -8.23 -14.81 -4.01
C GLY A 69 -8.73 -15.29 -2.65
N HIS A 70 -9.41 -14.45 -1.87
CA HIS A 70 -10.04 -14.88 -0.63
C HIS A 70 -11.29 -15.71 -0.91
N ALA A 71 -11.49 -16.77 -0.12
CA ALA A 71 -12.66 -17.65 -0.26
C ALA A 71 -13.98 -16.93 0.04
N LYS A 72 -13.96 -15.86 0.85
CA LYS A 72 -15.12 -15.03 1.19
C LYS A 72 -14.70 -13.55 1.27
N PRO A 73 -15.56 -12.61 0.84
CA PRO A 73 -15.31 -11.17 1.00
C PRO A 73 -15.12 -10.73 2.44
N SER A 74 -15.76 -11.42 3.40
CA SER A 74 -15.63 -11.10 4.83
C SER A 74 -14.18 -11.13 5.31
N ILE A 75 -13.35 -12.03 4.80
CA ILE A 75 -11.91 -12.09 5.15
C ILE A 75 -11.22 -10.74 4.82
N THR A 76 -11.56 -10.17 3.67
CA THR A 76 -11.01 -8.88 3.23
C THR A 76 -11.55 -7.74 4.09
N SER A 77 -12.87 -7.71 4.33
CA SER A 77 -13.46 -6.65 5.16
C SER A 77 -12.93 -6.69 6.58
N ASP A 78 -12.82 -7.87 7.19
CA ASP A 78 -12.35 -8.05 8.57
C ASP A 78 -10.87 -7.63 8.71
N THR A 79 -10.05 -7.93 7.70
CA THR A 79 -8.62 -7.62 7.72
C THR A 79 -8.34 -6.14 7.43
N TYR A 80 -9.08 -5.53 6.51
CA TYR A 80 -8.76 -4.22 5.96
C TYR A 80 -9.83 -3.14 6.21
N ALA A 81 -10.79 -3.37 7.11
CA ALA A 81 -11.88 -2.43 7.44
C ALA A 81 -11.38 -0.98 7.59
N ARG A 82 -10.32 -0.77 8.37
CA ARG A 82 -9.76 0.56 8.61
C ARG A 82 -9.27 1.25 7.34
N LEU A 83 -8.75 0.51 6.36
CA LEU A 83 -8.30 1.09 5.09
C LEU A 83 -9.49 1.49 4.22
N PHE A 84 -10.55 0.69 4.20
CA PHE A 84 -11.79 1.06 3.50
C PHE A 84 -12.45 2.28 4.14
N ASP A 85 -12.45 2.37 5.47
CA ASP A 85 -12.96 3.54 6.17
C ASP A 85 -12.13 4.79 5.85
N GLN A 86 -10.81 4.66 5.85
CA GLN A 86 -9.89 5.74 5.49
C GLN A 86 -10.13 6.22 4.05
N ALA A 87 -10.18 5.29 3.09
CA ALA A 87 -10.40 5.62 1.67
C ALA A 87 -11.75 6.33 1.46
N ARG A 88 -12.84 5.78 2.03
CA ARG A 88 -14.17 6.40 1.95
C ARG A 88 -14.20 7.78 2.60
N HIS A 89 -13.53 7.95 3.74
CA HIS A 89 -13.50 9.22 4.43
C HIS A 89 -12.71 10.28 3.64
N SER A 90 -11.58 9.91 3.03
CA SER A 90 -10.82 10.85 2.19
C SER A 90 -11.61 11.29 0.96
N GLU A 91 -12.36 10.40 0.33
CA GLU A 91 -13.24 10.74 -0.80
C GLU A 91 -14.40 11.65 -0.37
N ASP A 92 -15.04 11.36 0.76
CA ASP A 92 -16.13 12.17 1.29
C ASP A 92 -15.65 13.58 1.67
N ILE A 93 -14.50 13.71 2.34
CA ILE A 93 -13.89 15.02 2.63
C ILE A 93 -13.63 15.78 1.33
N ARG A 94 -13.02 15.12 0.34
CA ARG A 94 -12.69 15.75 -0.94
C ARG A 94 -13.95 16.28 -1.62
N ARG A 95 -15.00 15.47 -1.73
CA ARG A 95 -16.29 15.87 -2.31
C ARG A 95 -16.90 17.06 -1.57
N ARG A 96 -16.94 17.01 -0.23
CA ARG A 96 -17.50 18.12 0.58
C ARG A 96 -16.69 19.41 0.45
N MET A 97 -15.36 19.32 0.29
CA MET A 97 -14.52 20.48 0.03
C MET A 97 -14.82 21.10 -1.34
N GLU A 98 -14.97 20.28 -2.38
CA GLU A 98 -15.36 20.72 -3.74
C GLU A 98 -16.73 21.41 -3.74
N GLU A 99 -17.71 20.90 -2.99
CA GLU A 99 -19.05 21.47 -2.87
C GLU A 99 -19.13 22.74 -1.98
N SER A 100 -18.09 23.02 -1.19
CA SER A 100 -18.08 24.16 -0.28
C SER A 100 -17.85 25.49 -1.02
N ALA A 101 -18.38 26.59 -0.49
CA ALA A 101 -18.10 27.94 -1.00
C ALA A 101 -16.58 28.26 -1.04
N PHE A 102 -15.80 27.60 -0.18
CA PHE A 102 -14.33 27.67 -0.18
C PHE A 102 -13.70 27.04 -1.44
N GLY A 103 -14.26 25.95 -1.96
CA GLY A 103 -13.82 25.32 -3.21
C GLY A 103 -13.98 26.26 -4.41
N THR A 104 -15.12 26.96 -4.48
CA THR A 104 -15.38 27.97 -5.52
C THR A 104 -14.41 29.17 -5.45
N VAL A 105 -13.97 29.54 -4.25
CA VAL A 105 -12.97 30.60 -4.05
C VAL A 105 -11.58 30.13 -4.49
N LEU A 106 -11.20 28.88 -4.20
CA LEU A 106 -9.94 28.27 -4.65
C LEU A 106 -9.84 28.20 -6.18
N GLU A 107 -10.92 27.83 -6.87
CA GLU A 107 -10.98 27.84 -8.34
C GLU A 107 -10.79 29.26 -8.90
N ARG A 108 -11.46 30.26 -8.32
CA ARG A 108 -11.31 31.68 -8.70
C ARG A 108 -9.92 32.25 -8.40
N ALA A 109 -9.24 31.75 -7.38
CA ALA A 109 -7.91 32.21 -6.97
C ALA A 109 -6.76 31.64 -7.83
N GLY A 110 -7.07 30.75 -8.79
CA GLY A 110 -6.10 30.13 -9.69
C GLY A 110 -5.38 28.95 -9.01
N GLY A 111 -5.95 27.76 -9.15
CA GLY A 111 -5.47 26.48 -8.59
C GLY A 111 -4.17 25.93 -9.21
N ASP A 112 -3.24 26.79 -9.63
CA ASP A 112 -2.05 26.41 -10.42
C ASP A 112 -0.72 26.74 -9.71
N ARG A 113 -0.73 26.87 -8.37
CA ARG A 113 0.46 27.24 -7.57
C ARG A 113 1.07 26.12 -6.72
N TRP A 114 0.47 24.94 -6.63
CA TRP A 114 1.11 23.80 -5.96
C TRP A 114 1.90 22.93 -6.95
N ARG A 115 2.94 23.51 -7.56
CA ARG A 115 4.02 22.75 -8.19
C ARG A 115 4.99 22.35 -7.08
N ASN A 116 5.05 21.06 -6.75
CA ASN A 116 5.99 20.55 -5.76
C ASN A 116 7.44 20.83 -6.20
N PRO A 117 8.22 21.68 -5.51
CA PRO A 117 9.60 22.01 -5.94
C PRO A 117 10.63 20.95 -5.53
N SER A 118 10.25 19.89 -4.81
CA SER A 118 11.21 18.98 -4.16
C SER A 118 11.75 17.83 -5.03
N SER A 119 11.72 17.95 -6.37
CA SER A 119 12.38 16.97 -7.25
C SER A 119 13.77 17.38 -7.76
N ASP A 120 14.24 18.60 -7.45
CA ASP A 120 15.61 19.00 -7.74
C ASP A 120 16.21 19.80 -6.55
N ALA A 121 17.40 19.39 -6.13
CA ALA A 121 18.27 19.96 -5.10
C ALA A 121 17.97 19.59 -3.63
N GLY A 122 18.98 18.96 -3.01
CA GLY A 122 18.98 18.56 -1.61
C GLY A 122 18.86 19.73 -0.62
N GLY A 123 18.21 19.47 0.51
CA GLY A 123 18.05 20.42 1.61
C GLY A 123 17.22 19.82 2.75
N GLU A 124 17.94 19.41 3.80
CA GLU A 124 17.56 19.21 5.20
C GLU A 124 16.07 19.36 5.62
N VAL A 125 15.49 18.27 6.14
CA VAL A 125 14.20 18.25 6.83
C VAL A 125 14.36 18.73 8.26
N VAL A 126 13.87 19.93 8.55
CA VAL A 126 13.75 20.46 9.92
C VAL A 126 12.60 19.76 10.64
N ALA A 127 12.91 19.17 11.78
CA ALA A 127 12.01 18.41 12.64
C ALA A 127 10.86 19.28 13.20
N LEU A 128 9.65 18.71 13.19
CA LEU A 128 8.50 19.25 13.93
C LEU A 128 8.71 19.02 15.44
N GLN A 129 9.02 20.11 16.14
CA GLN A 129 9.10 20.15 17.60
C GLN A 129 7.71 19.86 18.20
N GLN A 130 7.68 18.90 19.13
CA GLN A 130 6.50 18.52 19.89
C GLN A 130 6.01 19.66 20.79
N VAL A 131 4.71 19.96 20.74
CA VAL A 131 4.01 20.66 21.81
C VAL A 131 3.43 19.59 22.73
N ARG A 132 3.98 19.50 23.94
CA ARG A 132 3.34 18.85 25.09
C ARG A 132 2.98 19.95 26.08
N ASP A 133 1.76 19.89 26.58
CA ASP A 133 1.34 20.53 27.83
C ASP A 133 2.03 19.88 29.04
#